data_AF-A0A7V3SP94-F1
#
_entry.id   AF-A0A7V3SP94-F1
#
_cell.length_a   1.000
_cell.length_b   1.000
_cell.length_c   1.000
_cell.angle_alpha   90.00
_cell.angle_beta   90.00
_cell.angle_gamma   90.00
#
_symmetry.space_group_name_H-M   'P 1'
#
loop_
_entity.id
_entity.type
_entity.pdbx_description
1 polymer ?
#
loop_
_entity_poly.entity_id
_entity_poly.type
_entity_poly.pdbx_seq_one_letter_code
_entity_poly.pdbx_strand_id
1 'polypeptide(L)'
;MFRALPSLRFVIPVILLIALWFVGSHFFTQWQLQRIEESPLQRSRVMFIALPDDLTAIVANKTVYVYRRGDVQAKSFSAGEEPAIRPGAKAIMVEQLLARAPIVLTEAQFEPSAELRTAPAPPPLTGDYGIVKVRLTDEGRRRLWKFSAKNVGRTLVIAVDNRYVAKVQIETPLNVTEFEIQPIWHVESARLLQESLNAPRGQ
;
A
#
# COMPACT_ATOMS: atom_id res chain seq x y z
N MET A 1 -38.15 8.53 40.18
CA MET A 1 -37.56 9.89 40.26
C MET A 1 -36.05 9.75 40.06
N PHE A 2 -35.57 9.78 38.80
CA PHE A 2 -34.14 9.59 38.50
C PHE A 2 -33.41 10.93 38.66
N ARG A 3 -32.64 11.09 39.74
CA ARG A 3 -31.66 12.18 39.87
C ARG A 3 -30.58 11.95 38.82
N ALA A 4 -30.59 12.72 37.74
CA ALA A 4 -29.48 12.76 36.79
C ALA A 4 -28.23 13.24 37.54
N LEU A 5 -27.19 12.40 37.57
CA LEU A 5 -25.92 12.73 38.20
C LEU A 5 -25.32 14.01 37.58
N PRO A 6 -24.74 14.93 38.39
CA PRO A 6 -24.17 16.20 37.91
C PRO A 6 -23.07 16.02 36.86
N SER A 7 -22.49 14.82 36.72
CA SER A 7 -21.53 14.47 35.67
C SER A 7 -22.14 14.52 34.26
N LEU A 8 -23.44 14.24 34.08
CA LEU A 8 -24.06 14.15 32.76
C LEU A 8 -24.13 15.50 32.03
N ARG A 9 -24.28 16.60 32.79
CA ARG A 9 -24.40 17.97 32.25
C ARG A 9 -23.09 18.50 31.64
N PHE A 10 -21.95 17.97 32.07
CA PHE A 10 -20.64 18.30 31.50
C PHE A 10 -20.22 17.32 30.40
N VAL A 11 -20.65 16.06 30.49
CA VAL A 11 -20.34 15.02 29.49
C VAL A 11 -20.99 15.31 28.14
N ILE A 12 -22.27 15.72 28.12
CA ILE A 12 -23.00 15.99 26.87
C ILE A 12 -22.33 17.09 26.01
N PRO A 13 -22.00 18.30 26.52
CA PRO A 13 -21.36 19.33 25.70
C PRO A 13 -19.95 18.94 25.25
N VAL A 14 -19.20 18.18 26.06
CA VAL A 14 -17.88 17.66 25.65
C VAL A 14 -18.02 16.65 24.51
N ILE A 15 -18.98 15.72 24.59
CA ILE A 15 -19.27 14.76 23.51
C ILE A 15 -19.69 15.51 22.24
N LEU A 16 -20.53 16.54 22.35
CA LEU A 16 -20.95 17.35 21.21
C LEU A 16 -19.78 18.10 20.56
N LEU A 17 -18.86 18.65 21.36
CA LEU A 17 -17.64 19.29 20.85
C LEU A 17 -16.74 18.30 20.13
N ILE A 18 -16.53 17.11 20.69
CA ILE A 18 -15.76 16.03 20.04
C ILE A 18 -16.43 15.61 18.73
N ALA A 19 -17.75 15.44 18.73
CA ALA A 19 -18.51 15.06 17.54
C ALA A 19 -18.43 16.14 16.45
N LEU A 20 -18.60 17.42 16.82
CA LEU A 20 -18.50 18.55 15.89
C LEU A 20 -17.10 18.63 15.29
N TRP A 21 -16.06 18.47 16.12
CA TRP A 21 -14.68 18.46 15.68
C TRP A 21 -14.40 17.29 14.72
N PHE A 22 -14.88 16.09 15.04
CA PHE A 22 -14.74 14.92 14.20
C PHE A 22 -15.44 15.09 12.84
N VAL A 23 -16.68 15.55 12.85
CA VAL A 23 -17.45 15.81 11.62
C VAL A 23 -16.79 16.89 10.77
N GLY A 24 -16.36 18.00 11.38
CA GLY A 24 -15.65 19.08 10.69
C GLY A 24 -14.34 18.60 10.05
N SER A 25 -13.54 17.82 10.78
CA SER A 25 -12.30 17.21 10.28
C SER A 25 -12.56 16.27 9.10
N HIS A 26 -13.61 15.45 9.19
CA HIS A 26 -14.01 14.55 8.11
C HIS A 26 -14.42 15.33 6.85
N PHE A 27 -15.26 16.36 6.98
CA PHE A 27 -15.66 17.20 5.84
C PHE A 27 -14.48 17.94 5.22
N PHE A 28 -13.59 18.51 6.05
CA PHE A 28 -12.38 19.17 5.57
C PHE A 28 -11.48 18.22 4.78
N THR A 29 -11.30 16.99 5.27
CA THR A 29 -10.52 15.96 4.58
C THR A 29 -11.14 15.60 3.23
N GLN A 30 -12.45 15.31 3.19
CA GLN A 30 -13.15 15.00 1.94
C GLN A 30 -13.02 16.14 0.92
N TRP A 31 -13.14 17.38 1.38
CA TRP A 31 -12.99 18.57 0.55
C TRP A 31 -11.58 18.72 -0.03
N GLN A 32 -10.54 18.48 0.79
CA GLN A 32 -9.15 18.46 0.30
C GLN A 32 -8.94 17.37 -0.77
N LEU A 33 -9.47 16.17 -0.53
CA LEU A 33 -9.31 15.06 -1.46
C LEU A 33 -10.01 15.27 -2.81
N GLN A 34 -11.14 15.99 -2.84
CA GLN A 34 -11.84 16.32 -4.08
C GLN A 34 -11.04 17.26 -4.98
N ARG A 35 -10.16 18.08 -4.41
CA ARG A 35 -9.36 19.07 -5.14
C ARG A 35 -8.10 18.51 -5.79
N ILE A 36 -7.73 17.27 -5.47
CA ILE A 36 -6.56 16.63 -6.04
C ILE A 36 -6.96 16.09 -7.42
N GLU A 37 -6.57 16.79 -8.47
CA GLU A 37 -6.69 16.31 -9.85
C GLU A 37 -5.64 15.21 -10.11
N GLU A 38 -6.07 14.15 -10.79
CA GLU A 38 -5.22 13.00 -11.08
C GLU A 38 -5.37 12.60 -12.53
N SER A 39 -4.37 12.92 -13.35
CA SER A 39 -4.27 12.34 -14.68
C SER A 39 -3.93 10.85 -14.55
N PRO A 40 -4.55 9.97 -15.35
CA PRO A 40 -4.18 8.55 -15.40
C PRO A 40 -2.67 8.40 -15.65
N LEU A 41 -2.01 7.60 -14.81
CA LEU A 41 -0.59 7.33 -14.97
C LEU A 41 -0.39 6.29 -16.08
N GLN A 42 0.63 6.52 -16.90
CA GLN A 42 1.06 5.56 -17.91
C GLN A 42 1.94 4.48 -17.30
N ARG A 43 2.15 3.39 -18.04
CA ARG A 43 3.08 2.34 -17.65
C ARG A 43 4.49 2.91 -17.57
N SER A 44 5.22 2.47 -16.55
CA SER A 44 6.58 2.94 -16.26
C SER A 44 7.41 1.78 -15.71
N ARG A 45 8.69 2.02 -15.42
CA ARG A 45 9.58 0.97 -14.92
C ARG A 45 9.17 0.53 -13.51
N VAL A 46 8.82 1.45 -12.63
CA VAL A 46 8.34 1.14 -11.28
C VAL A 46 6.86 1.49 -11.20
N MET A 47 6.03 0.56 -10.75
CA MET A 47 4.59 0.75 -10.68
C MET A 47 4.03 0.28 -9.35
N PHE A 48 3.27 1.15 -8.70
CA PHE A 48 2.44 0.81 -7.55
C PHE A 48 1.02 0.64 -8.05
N ILE A 49 0.54 -0.60 -8.05
CA ILE A 49 -0.70 -0.99 -8.71
C ILE A 49 -1.72 -1.35 -7.64
N ALA A 50 -2.91 -0.76 -7.73
CA ALA A 50 -4.02 -1.04 -6.84
C ALA A 50 -4.59 -2.43 -7.15
N LEU A 51 -4.55 -3.36 -6.20
CA LEU A 51 -5.13 -4.68 -6.43
C LEU A 51 -6.67 -4.60 -6.44
N PRO A 52 -7.34 -5.10 -7.49
CA PRO A 52 -8.79 -5.27 -7.49
C PRO A 52 -9.29 -6.21 -6.39
N ASP A 53 -10.55 -6.03 -5.98
CA ASP A 53 -11.13 -6.80 -4.86
C ASP A 53 -11.31 -8.30 -5.16
N ASP A 54 -11.37 -8.70 -6.43
CA ASP A 54 -11.43 -10.12 -6.83
C ASP A 54 -10.05 -10.79 -6.78
N LEU A 55 -8.98 -10.02 -6.58
CA LEU A 55 -7.60 -10.51 -6.54
C LEU A 55 -7.02 -10.46 -5.13
N THR A 56 -5.93 -11.20 -4.94
CA THR A 56 -5.11 -11.19 -3.73
C THR A 56 -3.64 -11.38 -4.07
N ALA A 57 -2.76 -10.74 -3.30
CA ALA A 57 -1.32 -10.88 -3.42
C ALA A 57 -0.79 -11.73 -2.27
N ILE A 58 -0.15 -12.83 -2.63
CA ILE A 58 0.49 -13.76 -1.70
C ILE A 58 2.00 -13.70 -1.86
N VAL A 59 2.71 -14.10 -0.81
CA VAL A 59 4.14 -14.34 -0.87
C VAL A 59 4.35 -15.84 -0.77
N ALA A 60 5.02 -16.43 -1.76
CA ALA A 60 5.44 -17.82 -1.74
C ALA A 60 6.89 -17.89 -2.23
N ASN A 61 7.73 -18.69 -1.57
CA ASN A 61 9.17 -18.75 -1.86
C ASN A 61 9.82 -17.36 -2.03
N LYS A 62 9.59 -16.47 -1.05
CA LYS A 62 10.08 -15.08 -1.02
C LYS A 62 9.67 -14.21 -2.23
N THR A 63 8.71 -14.66 -3.05
CA THR A 63 8.28 -14.00 -4.27
C THR A 63 6.82 -13.59 -4.15
N VAL A 64 6.47 -12.41 -4.65
CA VAL A 64 5.09 -11.93 -4.68
C VAL A 64 4.39 -12.50 -5.90
N TYR A 65 3.23 -13.11 -5.68
CA TYR A 65 2.34 -13.57 -6.73
C TYR A 65 0.95 -13.00 -6.54
N VAL A 66 0.28 -12.70 -7.65
CA VAL A 66 -1.10 -12.25 -7.66
C VAL A 66 -1.99 -13.37 -8.17
N TYR A 67 -3.04 -13.70 -7.44
CA TYR A 67 -4.03 -14.71 -7.80
C TYR A 67 -5.44 -14.14 -7.65
N ARG A 68 -6.43 -14.85 -8.20
CA ARG A 68 -7.83 -14.59 -7.84
C ARG A 68 -8.06 -15.03 -6.40
N ARG A 69 -8.82 -14.25 -5.66
CA ARG A 69 -9.11 -14.52 -4.25
C ARG A 69 -9.76 -15.89 -4.03
N GLY A 70 -10.63 -16.33 -4.95
CA GLY A 70 -11.27 -17.65 -4.89
C GLY A 70 -10.35 -18.84 -5.18
N ASP A 71 -9.15 -18.60 -5.74
CA ASP A 71 -8.18 -19.67 -6.02
C ASP A 71 -7.21 -19.91 -4.85
N VAL A 72 -7.24 -19.06 -3.83
CA VAL A 72 -6.41 -19.17 -2.63
C VAL A 72 -7.26 -19.74 -1.48
N GLN A 73 -6.89 -20.92 -0.98
CA GLN A 73 -7.75 -21.70 -0.07
C GLN A 73 -7.66 -21.28 1.41
N ALA A 74 -6.83 -20.29 1.75
CA ALA A 74 -6.71 -19.78 3.12
C ALA A 74 -6.83 -18.24 3.19
N LYS A 75 -7.43 -17.76 4.28
CA LYS A 75 -7.79 -16.35 4.48
C LYS A 75 -6.68 -15.51 5.12
N SER A 76 -5.71 -16.13 5.80
CA SER A 76 -4.57 -15.47 6.44
C SER A 76 -3.36 -16.42 6.42
N PHE A 77 -2.17 -15.86 6.22
CA PHE A 77 -0.91 -16.61 6.19
C PHE A 77 0.06 -16.01 7.19
N SER A 78 0.64 -16.85 8.04
CA SER A 78 1.81 -16.47 8.84
C SER A 78 3.02 -16.34 7.92
N ALA A 79 4.02 -15.56 8.33
CA ALA A 79 5.28 -15.45 7.59
C ALA A 79 5.96 -16.85 7.52
N GLY A 80 6.04 -17.44 6.33
CA GLY A 80 6.62 -18.77 6.10
C GLY A 80 5.62 -19.89 5.86
N GLU A 81 4.32 -19.64 5.95
CA GLU A 81 3.30 -20.60 5.51
C GLU A 81 3.02 -20.42 4.02
N GLU A 82 3.12 -21.51 3.24
CA GLU A 82 2.73 -21.47 1.84
C GLU A 82 1.21 -21.58 1.71
N PRO A 83 0.57 -20.62 1.01
CA PRO A 83 -0.85 -20.69 0.77
C PRO A 83 -1.20 -21.90 -0.10
N ALA A 84 -2.20 -22.68 0.33
CA ALA A 84 -2.78 -23.71 -0.51
C ALA A 84 -3.47 -23.05 -1.72
N ILE A 85 -2.88 -23.21 -2.90
CA ILE A 85 -3.43 -22.71 -4.16
C ILE A 85 -4.24 -23.83 -4.81
N ARG A 86 -5.41 -23.49 -5.36
CA ARG A 86 -6.23 -24.43 -6.13
C ARG A 86 -5.40 -25.06 -7.26
N PRO A 87 -5.41 -26.39 -7.42
CA PRO A 87 -4.73 -27.04 -8.53
C PRO A 87 -5.16 -26.45 -9.88
N GLY A 88 -4.19 -26.05 -10.70
CA GLY A 88 -4.41 -25.44 -12.02
C GLY A 88 -4.66 -23.93 -12.01
N ALA A 89 -4.73 -23.27 -10.84
CA ALA A 89 -4.79 -21.82 -10.78
C ALA A 89 -3.48 -21.20 -11.31
N LYS A 90 -3.62 -20.13 -12.09
CA LYS A 90 -2.49 -19.43 -12.70
C LYS A 90 -2.29 -18.07 -12.04
N ALA A 91 -1.03 -17.75 -11.73
CA ALA A 91 -0.67 -16.42 -11.28
C ALA A 91 -0.97 -15.39 -12.39
N ILE A 92 -1.46 -14.23 -11.98
CA ILE A 92 -1.78 -13.11 -12.86
C ILE A 92 -0.49 -12.31 -13.10
N MET A 93 -0.07 -12.24 -14.35
CA MET A 93 1.12 -11.47 -14.74
C MET A 93 0.87 -9.96 -14.60
N VAL A 94 1.92 -9.15 -14.44
CA VAL A 94 1.80 -7.69 -14.26
C VAL A 94 1.05 -7.07 -15.44
N GLU A 95 1.37 -7.47 -16.68
CA GLU A 95 0.66 -7.02 -17.88
C GLU A 95 -0.86 -7.27 -17.84
N GLN A 96 -1.28 -8.43 -17.35
CA GLN A 96 -2.69 -8.79 -17.21
C GLN A 96 -3.37 -7.98 -16.10
N LEU A 97 -2.65 -7.72 -15.00
CA LEU A 97 -3.13 -6.87 -13.92
C LEU A 97 -3.34 -5.43 -14.42
N LEU A 98 -2.37 -4.89 -15.17
CA LEU A 98 -2.42 -3.52 -15.73
C LEU A 98 -3.58 -3.29 -16.71
N ALA A 99 -4.18 -4.33 -17.26
CA ALA A 99 -5.39 -4.21 -18.09
C ALA A 99 -6.66 -3.96 -17.26
N ARG A 100 -6.61 -4.20 -15.93
CA ARG A 100 -7.78 -4.18 -15.03
C ARG A 100 -7.61 -3.28 -13.82
N ALA A 101 -6.38 -2.92 -13.49
CA ALA A 101 -6.02 -2.24 -12.25
C ALA A 101 -5.34 -0.90 -12.54
N PRO A 102 -5.71 0.17 -11.82
CA PRO A 102 -5.08 1.47 -11.99
C PRO A 102 -3.67 1.48 -11.36
N ILE A 103 -2.75 2.18 -12.03
CA ILE A 103 -1.46 2.57 -11.46
C ILE A 103 -1.69 3.78 -10.56
N VAL A 104 -1.28 3.68 -9.30
CA VAL A 104 -1.43 4.72 -8.28
C VAL A 104 -0.23 5.64 -8.25
N LEU A 105 0.98 5.07 -8.33
CA LEU A 105 2.25 5.80 -8.40
C LEU A 105 3.19 5.12 -9.40
N THR A 106 4.02 5.93 -10.03
CA THR A 106 5.20 5.49 -10.80
C THR A 106 6.47 6.06 -10.20
N GLU A 107 7.65 5.69 -10.70
CA GLU A 107 8.92 6.30 -10.27
C GLU A 107 8.92 7.83 -10.34
N ALA A 108 8.15 8.44 -11.26
CA ALA A 108 8.06 9.90 -11.40
C ALA A 108 7.47 10.59 -10.16
N GLN A 109 6.69 9.86 -9.34
CA GLN A 109 6.08 10.37 -8.11
C GLN A 109 6.98 10.23 -6.86
N PHE A 110 8.22 9.75 -7.04
CA PHE A 110 9.21 9.67 -5.96
C PHE A 110 10.33 10.69 -6.16
N GLU A 111 11.04 11.04 -5.11
CA GLU A 111 12.35 11.69 -5.20
C GLU A 111 13.42 10.61 -5.51
N PRO A 112 14.45 10.89 -6.31
CA PRO A 112 15.53 9.95 -6.63
C PRO A 112 16.53 9.83 -5.46
N SER A 113 16.01 9.50 -4.27
CA SER A 113 16.75 9.40 -3.00
C SER A 113 16.35 8.16 -2.21
N ALA A 114 15.99 7.06 -2.89
CA ALA A 114 15.61 5.82 -2.24
C ALA A 114 16.81 5.17 -1.55
N GLU A 115 16.63 4.75 -0.30
CA GLU A 115 17.65 4.13 0.53
C GLU A 115 17.32 2.65 0.76
N LEU A 116 18.32 1.77 0.61
CA LEU A 116 18.19 0.34 0.89
C LEU A 116 18.76 0.03 2.26
N ARG A 117 17.99 -0.70 3.07
CA ARG A 117 18.43 -1.32 4.32
C ARG A 117 18.09 -2.81 4.27
N THR A 118 18.74 -3.61 5.10
CA THR A 118 18.40 -5.02 5.31
C THR A 118 18.12 -5.27 6.78
N ALA A 119 17.28 -6.26 7.04
CA ALA A 119 16.98 -6.72 8.38
C ALA A 119 16.84 -8.26 8.38
N PRO A 120 17.19 -8.94 9.49
CA PRO A 120 17.06 -10.39 9.58
C PRO A 120 15.59 -10.79 9.55
N ALA A 121 15.26 -11.82 8.77
CA ALA A 121 13.90 -12.35 8.72
C ALA A 121 13.48 -12.90 10.09
N PRO A 122 12.24 -12.66 10.53
CA PRO A 122 11.74 -13.26 11.76
C PRO A 122 11.60 -14.78 11.61
N PRO A 123 11.89 -15.58 12.65
CA PRO A 123 11.64 -17.02 12.63
C PRO A 123 10.18 -17.32 12.26
N PRO A 124 9.89 -18.38 11.46
CA PRO A 124 10.78 -19.45 11.01
C PRO A 124 11.56 -19.15 9.72
N LEU A 125 11.41 -17.96 9.14
CA LEU A 125 12.10 -17.59 7.91
C LEU A 125 13.59 -17.35 8.17
N THR A 126 14.44 -17.70 7.21
CA THR A 126 15.90 -17.53 7.29
C THR A 126 16.43 -16.54 6.26
N GLY A 127 17.56 -15.93 6.58
CA GLY A 127 18.23 -14.90 5.78
C GLY A 127 17.71 -13.49 6.06
N ASP A 128 18.14 -12.54 5.24
CA ASP A 128 17.75 -11.14 5.36
C ASP A 128 16.63 -10.79 4.36
N TYR A 129 15.81 -9.82 4.73
CA TYR A 129 14.89 -9.14 3.81
C TYR A 129 15.33 -7.69 3.61
N GLY A 130 14.95 -7.12 2.47
CA GLY A 130 15.19 -5.73 2.14
C GLY A 130 14.08 -4.81 2.64
N ILE A 131 14.48 -3.60 3.01
CA ILE A 131 13.63 -2.47 3.37
C ILE A 131 14.06 -1.32 2.46
N VAL A 132 13.13 -0.77 1.68
CA VAL A 132 13.41 0.38 0.82
C VAL A 132 12.69 1.60 1.37
N LYS A 133 13.45 2.56 1.90
CA LYS A 133 12.92 3.85 2.32
C LYS A 133 12.81 4.76 1.11
N VAL A 134 11.64 5.34 0.90
CA VAL A 134 11.34 6.21 -0.25
C VAL A 134 10.78 7.54 0.21
N ARG A 135 11.03 8.58 -0.60
CA ARG A 135 10.44 9.91 -0.43
C ARG A 135 9.56 10.21 -1.63
N LEU A 136 8.37 10.74 -1.38
CA LEU A 136 7.41 11.14 -2.41
C LEU A 136 7.62 12.59 -2.82
N THR A 137 7.36 12.89 -4.08
CA THR A 137 7.16 14.28 -4.52
C THR A 137 5.84 14.81 -3.96
N ASP A 138 5.60 16.11 -4.06
CA ASP A 138 4.30 16.70 -3.67
C ASP A 138 3.11 16.14 -4.47
N GLU A 139 3.32 15.79 -5.75
CA GLU A 139 2.32 15.08 -6.53
C GLU A 139 2.11 13.65 -6.00
N GLY A 140 3.19 12.92 -5.77
CA GLY A 140 3.14 11.55 -5.25
C GLY A 140 2.43 11.45 -3.91
N ARG A 141 2.73 12.37 -2.98
CA ARG A 141 2.05 12.47 -1.68
C ARG A 141 0.55 12.69 -1.85
N ARG A 142 0.14 13.64 -2.70
CA ARG A 142 -1.29 13.93 -2.92
C ARG A 142 -2.04 12.75 -3.52
N ARG A 143 -1.47 12.11 -4.54
CA ARG A 143 -2.03 10.90 -5.17
C ARG A 143 -2.15 9.75 -4.18
N LEU A 144 -1.08 9.46 -3.44
CA LEU A 144 -1.08 8.39 -2.45
C LEU A 144 -2.09 8.66 -1.35
N TRP A 145 -2.20 9.90 -0.88
CA TRP A 145 -3.17 10.27 0.16
C TRP A 145 -4.61 10.11 -0.33
N LYS A 146 -4.93 10.60 -1.53
CA LYS A 146 -6.26 10.45 -2.12
C LYS A 146 -6.65 8.99 -2.36
N PHE A 147 -5.70 8.19 -2.87
CA PHE A 147 -5.92 6.77 -3.04
C PHE A 147 -6.11 6.08 -1.68
N SER A 148 -5.15 6.20 -0.76
CA SER A 148 -5.18 5.49 0.52
C SER A 148 -6.38 5.85 1.40
N ALA A 149 -6.82 7.12 1.40
CA ALA A 149 -7.99 7.55 2.17
C ALA A 149 -9.29 6.85 1.79
N LYS A 150 -9.42 6.36 0.55
CA LYS A 150 -10.59 5.62 0.06
C LYS A 150 -10.39 4.10 0.03
N ASN A 151 -9.17 3.63 0.26
CA ASN A 151 -8.76 2.26 -0.01
C ASN A 151 -8.08 1.61 1.21
N VAL A 152 -8.44 2.03 2.43
CA VAL A 152 -8.01 1.37 3.66
C VAL A 152 -8.44 -0.10 3.63
N GLY A 153 -7.55 -0.98 4.05
CA GLY A 153 -7.66 -2.43 3.98
C GLY A 153 -7.21 -3.05 2.65
N ARG A 154 -7.05 -2.25 1.57
CA ARG A 154 -6.64 -2.76 0.26
C ARG A 154 -5.12 -2.93 0.16
N THR A 155 -4.70 -3.77 -0.79
CA THR A 155 -3.29 -4.04 -1.09
C THR A 155 -2.83 -3.28 -2.32
N LEU A 156 -1.67 -2.63 -2.21
CA LEU A 156 -0.86 -2.17 -3.33
C LEU A 156 0.18 -3.24 -3.62
N VAL A 157 0.31 -3.64 -4.89
CA VAL A 157 1.46 -4.43 -5.33
C VAL A 157 2.44 -3.53 -6.05
N ILE A 158 3.72 -3.79 -5.80
CA ILE A 158 4.82 -3.02 -6.38
C ILE A 158 5.46 -3.90 -7.41
N ALA A 159 5.51 -3.41 -8.64
CA ALA A 159 6.17 -4.05 -9.76
C ALA A 159 7.37 -3.21 -10.21
N VAL A 160 8.44 -3.90 -10.59
CA VAL A 160 9.53 -3.34 -11.39
C VAL A 160 9.53 -4.10 -12.70
N ASP A 161 9.42 -3.37 -13.81
CA ASP A 161 9.16 -3.91 -15.13
C ASP A 161 7.94 -4.85 -15.13
N ASN A 162 8.13 -6.13 -15.45
CA ASN A 162 7.06 -7.14 -15.48
C ASN A 162 7.09 -8.09 -14.26
N ARG A 163 7.76 -7.71 -13.17
CA ARG A 163 7.95 -8.55 -11.99
C ARG A 163 7.41 -7.88 -10.73
N TYR A 164 6.58 -8.58 -9.97
CA TYR A 164 6.20 -8.15 -8.63
C TYR A 164 7.38 -8.30 -7.66
N VAL A 165 7.70 -7.22 -6.95
CA VAL A 165 8.80 -7.19 -5.98
C VAL A 165 8.30 -7.12 -4.55
N ALA A 166 7.20 -6.43 -4.30
CA ALA A 166 6.67 -6.23 -2.95
C ALA A 166 5.15 -6.06 -2.95
N LYS A 167 4.55 -6.17 -1.78
CA LYS A 167 3.16 -5.80 -1.52
C LYS A 167 3.08 -4.96 -0.25
N VAL A 168 2.17 -4.00 -0.23
CA VAL A 168 1.93 -3.12 0.92
C VAL A 168 0.42 -3.08 1.16
N GLN A 169 -0.01 -3.35 2.40
CA GLN A 169 -1.40 -3.16 2.77
C GLN A 169 -1.60 -1.73 3.31
N ILE A 170 -2.67 -1.08 2.87
CA ILE A 170 -3.03 0.25 3.35
C ILE A 170 -3.80 0.07 4.66
N GLU A 171 -3.13 0.23 5.79
CA GLU A 171 -3.78 0.11 7.10
C GLU A 171 -4.47 1.40 7.53
N THR A 172 -3.90 2.54 7.13
CA THR A 172 -4.44 3.88 7.42
C THR A 172 -4.24 4.80 6.22
N PRO A 173 -4.98 5.93 6.13
CA PRO A 173 -4.75 6.94 5.12
C PRO A 173 -3.32 7.49 5.19
N LEU A 174 -2.58 7.41 4.08
CA LEU A 174 -1.17 7.76 3.99
C LEU A 174 -1.02 9.20 3.48
N ASN A 175 -1.04 10.16 4.40
CA ASN A 175 -0.63 11.55 4.13
C ASN A 175 0.81 11.78 4.62
N VAL A 176 1.76 11.12 3.97
CA VAL A 176 3.17 11.10 4.38
C VAL A 176 4.07 11.56 3.23
N THR A 177 5.23 12.12 3.57
CA THR A 177 6.27 12.47 2.60
C THR A 177 7.28 11.34 2.40
N GLU A 178 7.45 10.48 3.39
CA GLU A 178 8.34 9.33 3.33
C GLU A 178 7.70 8.10 3.98
N PHE A 179 8.05 6.92 3.48
CA PHE A 179 7.64 5.65 4.06
C PHE A 179 8.62 4.53 3.68
N GLU A 180 8.51 3.41 4.39
CA GLU A 180 9.33 2.22 4.14
C GLU A 180 8.50 1.15 3.44
N ILE A 181 9.07 0.58 2.38
CA ILE A 181 8.52 -0.58 1.67
C ILE A 181 9.17 -1.81 2.30
N GLN A 182 8.38 -2.53 3.10
CA GLN A 182 8.84 -3.72 3.80
C GLN A 182 7.68 -4.70 4.09
N PRO A 183 7.96 -6.01 4.19
CA PRO A 183 9.24 -6.66 3.87
C PRO A 183 9.37 -6.93 2.35
N ILE A 184 10.58 -6.73 1.80
CA ILE A 184 10.94 -7.20 0.45
C ILE A 184 11.82 -8.45 0.62
N TRP A 185 11.21 -9.62 0.46
CA TRP A 185 11.82 -10.88 0.89
C TRP A 185 13.09 -11.32 0.14
N HIS A 186 13.30 -10.79 -1.07
CA HIS A 186 14.56 -10.93 -1.80
C HIS A 186 15.32 -9.61 -1.76
N VAL A 187 16.54 -9.61 -1.20
CA VAL A 187 17.39 -8.42 -1.12
C VAL A 187 17.75 -7.91 -2.52
N GLU A 188 17.89 -8.79 -3.50
CA GLU A 188 18.11 -8.44 -4.91
C GLU A 188 16.91 -7.69 -5.49
N SER A 189 15.69 -8.10 -5.14
CA SER A 189 14.48 -7.38 -5.55
C SER A 189 14.38 -6.00 -4.90
N ALA A 190 14.82 -5.88 -3.64
CA ALA A 190 14.87 -4.60 -2.94
C ALA A 190 15.91 -3.65 -3.57
N ARG A 191 17.08 -4.18 -3.93
CA ARG A 191 18.11 -3.46 -4.66
C ARG A 191 17.62 -3.02 -6.04
N LEU A 192 16.99 -3.93 -6.80
CA LEU A 192 16.41 -3.61 -8.10
C LEU A 192 15.39 -2.47 -8.01
N LEU A 193 14.52 -2.49 -7.00
CA LEU A 193 13.56 -1.42 -6.76
C LEU A 193 14.26 -0.09 -6.44
N GLN A 194 15.22 -0.11 -5.51
CA GLN A 194 15.96 1.09 -5.10
C GLN A 194 16.73 1.71 -6.28
N GLU A 195 17.46 0.91 -7.05
CA GLU A 195 18.17 1.35 -8.24
C GLU A 195 17.22 1.90 -9.30
N SER A 196 16.06 1.26 -9.50
CA SER A 196 15.07 1.72 -10.48
C SER A 196 14.41 3.04 -10.10
N LEU A 197 14.18 3.28 -8.80
CA LEU A 197 13.64 4.54 -8.29
C LEU A 197 14.64 5.70 -8.39
N ASN A 198 15.93 5.40 -8.25
CA ASN A 198 17.03 6.37 -8.32
C ASN A 198 17.59 6.56 -9.74
N ALA A 199 17.16 5.73 -10.69
CA ALA A 199 17.62 5.82 -12.06
C ALA A 199 17.27 7.19 -12.66
N PRO A 200 18.16 7.76 -13.49
CA PRO A 200 17.86 9.01 -14.19
C PRO A 200 16.63 8.82 -15.08
N ARG A 201 15.67 9.73 -14.94
CA ARG A 201 14.45 9.74 -15.74
C ARG A 201 14.82 10.37 -17.08
N GLY A 202 14.74 9.59 -18.16
CA GLY A 202 14.90 10.12 -19.51
C GLY A 202 13.94 11.28 -19.71
N GLN A 203 14.46 12.43 -20.14
CA GLN A 203 13.68 13.60 -20.56
C GLN A 203 12.99 13.31 -21.89
#